data_AF-A0A925VFA6-F1
#
_entry.id   AF-A0A925VFA6-F1
#
_cell.length_a   1.000
_cell.length_b   1.000
_cell.length_c   1.000
_cell.angle_alpha   90.00
_cell.angle_beta   90.00
_cell.angle_gamma   90.00
#
_symmetry.space_group_name_H-M   'P 1'
#
loop_
_entity.id
_entity.type
_entity.pdbx_description
1 polymer ?
#
loop_
_entity_poly.entity_id
_entity_poly.type
_entity_poly.pdbx_seq_one_letter_code
_entity_poly.pdbx_strand_id
1 'polypeptide(L)'
;MAALPAEARPVFDAEPDLGARLAALLDEAITAIGRFAAPDLGFAAHLGGILPADATPVAFEKLRAADLYLAYGCAAGETIALSAFESEFGRDIDLAISRSGNVNLAKDEFRQLVRNKLFVAMPGRRPKIADYAGRGDLRSWVRVTALRMIVDLVRQHAGDREVPLEAEALGAIPAPGDDPELDYIQRVYKTEFRDALTTGFNRLTPRERNLLRHQVLHGLNID
;
A
#
# COMPACT_ATOMS: atom_id res chain seq x y z
N MET A 1 18.28 -9.60 -5.20
CA MET A 1 19.15 -8.71 -4.40
C MET A 1 19.87 -7.58 -5.13
N ALA A 2 19.90 -7.52 -6.46
CA ALA A 2 20.64 -6.48 -7.18
C ALA A 2 20.19 -5.02 -6.88
N ALA A 3 18.97 -4.83 -6.38
CA ALA A 3 18.41 -3.53 -6.01
C ALA A 3 18.45 -3.24 -4.50
N LEU A 4 19.15 -4.05 -3.70
CA LEU A 4 19.32 -3.77 -2.27
C LEU A 4 20.08 -2.45 -2.05
N PRO A 5 19.77 -1.73 -0.96
CA PRO A 5 20.65 -0.69 -0.44
C PRO A 5 22.07 -1.22 -0.20
N ALA A 6 23.07 -0.38 -0.44
CA ALA A 6 24.48 -0.76 -0.33
C ALA A 6 24.84 -1.20 1.11
N GLU A 7 24.21 -0.58 2.09
CA GLU A 7 24.40 -0.80 3.52
C GLU A 7 23.86 -2.17 3.98
N ALA A 8 22.76 -2.62 3.38
CA ALA A 8 22.14 -3.91 3.69
C ALA A 8 22.90 -5.07 3.05
N ARG A 9 23.57 -4.84 1.92
CA ARG A 9 24.15 -5.89 1.06
C ARG A 9 25.10 -6.85 1.79
N PRO A 10 26.04 -6.41 2.66
CA PRO A 10 26.91 -7.33 3.39
C PRO A 10 26.16 -8.29 4.32
N VAL A 11 25.08 -7.83 4.95
CA VAL A 11 24.27 -8.66 5.87
C VAL A 11 23.52 -9.73 5.09
N PHE A 12 23.00 -9.40 3.92
CA PHE A 12 22.31 -10.38 3.06
C PHE A 12 23.29 -11.33 2.37
N ASP A 13 24.44 -10.86 1.92
CA ASP A 13 25.47 -11.71 1.28
C ASP A 13 26.07 -12.72 2.29
N ALA A 14 26.05 -12.42 3.58
CA ALA A 14 26.49 -13.31 4.65
C ALA A 14 25.43 -14.36 5.07
N GLU A 15 24.19 -14.26 4.62
CA GLU A 15 23.11 -15.20 4.97
C GLU A 15 23.20 -16.47 4.10
N PRO A 16 23.54 -17.64 4.68
CA PRO A 16 23.75 -18.87 3.89
C PRO A 16 22.49 -19.35 3.17
N ASP A 17 21.33 -19.19 3.80
CA ASP A 17 20.05 -19.72 3.33
C ASP A 17 19.23 -18.69 2.54
N LEU A 18 19.85 -17.59 2.12
CA LEU A 18 19.13 -16.49 1.46
C LEU A 18 18.37 -16.95 0.20
N GLY A 19 19.01 -17.78 -0.63
CA GLY A 19 18.39 -18.31 -1.84
C GLY A 19 17.18 -19.20 -1.54
N ALA A 20 17.28 -20.05 -0.52
CA ALA A 20 16.18 -20.91 -0.08
C ALA A 20 15.00 -20.10 0.49
N ARG A 21 15.28 -19.06 1.30
CA ARG A 21 14.25 -18.14 1.81
C ARG A 21 13.52 -17.42 0.68
N LEU A 22 14.25 -16.91 -0.32
CA LEU A 22 13.66 -16.24 -1.47
C LEU A 22 12.81 -17.19 -2.33
N ALA A 23 13.29 -18.42 -2.55
CA ALA A 23 12.53 -19.45 -3.27
C ALA A 23 11.23 -19.80 -2.55
N ALA A 24 11.27 -19.97 -1.22
CA ALA A 24 10.08 -20.27 -0.42
C ALA A 24 9.01 -19.16 -0.51
N LEU A 25 9.42 -17.88 -0.43
CA LEU A 25 8.49 -16.75 -0.61
C LEU A 25 7.84 -16.75 -2.00
N LEU A 26 8.64 -17.02 -3.04
CA LEU A 26 8.15 -17.06 -4.41
C LEU A 26 7.20 -18.24 -4.63
N ASP A 27 7.52 -19.43 -4.12
CA ASP A 27 6.69 -20.62 -4.25
C ASP A 27 5.35 -20.46 -3.51
N GLU A 28 5.36 -19.86 -2.31
CA GLU A 28 4.13 -19.49 -1.60
C GLU A 28 3.26 -18.56 -2.45
N ALA A 29 3.86 -17.51 -3.00
CA ALA A 29 3.14 -16.51 -3.78
C ALA A 29 2.60 -17.07 -5.11
N ILE A 30 3.39 -17.90 -5.81
CA ILE A 30 2.96 -18.60 -7.03
C ILE A 30 1.83 -19.56 -6.73
N THR A 31 1.88 -20.27 -5.60
CA THR A 31 0.79 -21.16 -5.18
C THR A 31 -0.51 -20.39 -4.94
N ALA A 32 -0.42 -19.18 -4.38
CA ALA A 32 -1.58 -18.34 -4.08
C ALA A 32 -2.20 -17.69 -5.33
N ILE A 33 -1.38 -17.18 -6.26
CA ILE A 33 -1.83 -16.28 -7.34
C ILE A 33 -1.68 -16.91 -8.74
N GLY A 34 -0.76 -17.85 -8.89
CA GLY A 34 -0.32 -18.38 -10.18
C GLY A 34 0.95 -17.68 -10.68
N ARG A 35 1.71 -18.38 -11.53
CA ARG A 35 3.00 -17.90 -12.04
C ARG A 35 2.82 -16.87 -13.16
N PHE A 36 3.59 -15.79 -13.09
CA PHE A 36 3.64 -14.75 -14.12
C PHE A 36 4.65 -15.06 -15.23
N ALA A 37 4.55 -14.36 -16.37
CA ALA A 37 5.55 -14.45 -17.43
C ALA A 37 6.84 -13.69 -17.08
N ALA A 38 6.73 -12.64 -16.27
CA ALA A 38 7.85 -11.86 -15.77
C ALA A 38 8.85 -12.74 -14.99
N PRO A 39 10.18 -12.55 -15.16
CA PRO A 39 11.17 -13.42 -14.56
C PRO A 39 11.13 -13.46 -13.04
N ASP A 40 11.36 -14.63 -12.45
CA ASP A 40 11.47 -14.83 -11.00
C ASP A 40 12.57 -13.96 -10.36
N LEU A 41 13.68 -13.75 -11.08
CA LEU A 41 14.76 -12.84 -10.65
C LEU A 41 14.28 -11.38 -10.49
N GLY A 42 13.26 -10.99 -11.26
CA GLY A 42 12.64 -9.68 -11.14
C GLY A 42 11.90 -9.51 -9.80
N PHE A 43 11.31 -10.58 -9.27
CA PHE A 43 10.69 -10.55 -7.94
C PHE A 43 11.74 -10.37 -6.83
N ALA A 44 12.87 -11.09 -6.90
CA ALA A 44 13.98 -10.90 -5.96
C ALA A 44 14.64 -9.51 -6.05
N ALA A 45 14.60 -8.86 -7.23
CA ALA A 45 15.01 -7.47 -7.38
C ALA A 45 13.96 -6.50 -6.83
N HIS A 46 12.66 -6.79 -7.02
CA HIS A 46 11.57 -6.02 -6.44
C HIS A 46 11.66 -6.00 -4.91
N LEU A 47 11.82 -7.18 -4.27
CA LEU A 47 12.04 -7.29 -2.83
C LEU A 47 13.23 -6.46 -2.36
N GLY A 48 14.37 -6.51 -3.08
CA GLY A 48 15.54 -5.71 -2.73
C GLY A 48 15.27 -4.20 -2.73
N GLY A 49 14.47 -3.71 -3.68
CA GLY A 49 14.17 -2.28 -3.84
C GLY A 49 13.17 -1.71 -2.84
N ILE A 50 12.40 -2.56 -2.14
CA ILE A 50 11.45 -2.13 -1.09
C ILE A 50 11.99 -2.30 0.34
N LEU A 51 13.17 -2.91 0.46
CA LEU A 51 13.84 -3.09 1.74
C LEU A 51 14.59 -1.82 2.13
N PRO A 52 14.50 -1.40 3.40
CA PRO A 52 15.24 -0.28 3.92
C PRO A 52 16.73 -0.61 4.10
N ALA A 53 17.56 0.40 4.26
CA ALA A 53 19.02 0.26 4.33
C ALA A 53 19.52 -0.57 5.53
N ASP A 54 18.77 -0.57 6.63
CA ASP A 54 19.02 -1.33 7.86
C ASP A 54 18.33 -2.70 7.87
N ALA A 55 17.77 -3.16 6.74
CA ALA A 55 17.09 -4.45 6.68
C ALA A 55 18.05 -5.62 6.89
N THR A 56 17.54 -6.67 7.54
CA THR A 56 18.19 -7.97 7.66
C THR A 56 17.34 -9.06 6.99
N PRO A 57 17.90 -10.23 6.68
CA PRO A 57 17.16 -11.37 6.12
C PRO A 57 15.91 -11.77 6.91
N VAL A 58 15.89 -11.56 8.23
CA VAL A 58 14.74 -11.82 9.10
C VAL A 58 13.50 -10.99 8.70
N ALA A 59 13.69 -9.86 8.02
CA ALA A 59 12.58 -9.03 7.55
C ALA A 59 11.61 -9.80 6.63
N PHE A 60 12.10 -10.82 5.90
CA PHE A 60 11.29 -11.65 5.02
C PHE A 60 10.16 -12.40 5.72
N GLU A 61 10.33 -12.75 6.99
CA GLU A 61 9.33 -13.49 7.78
C GLU A 61 8.08 -12.64 8.08
N LYS A 62 8.19 -11.31 7.97
CA LYS A 62 7.10 -10.36 8.23
C LYS A 62 6.45 -9.84 6.95
N LEU A 63 6.97 -10.21 5.78
CA LEU A 63 6.45 -9.74 4.51
C LEU A 63 5.21 -10.53 4.09
N ARG A 64 4.27 -9.86 3.44
CA ARG A 64 3.15 -10.50 2.75
C ARG A 64 3.60 -10.94 1.35
N ALA A 65 4.12 -12.16 1.23
CA ALA A 65 4.71 -12.68 -0.01
C ALA A 65 3.74 -12.62 -1.20
N ALA A 66 2.51 -13.13 -1.04
CA ALA A 66 1.48 -13.10 -2.08
C ALA A 66 1.14 -11.66 -2.51
N ASP A 67 0.86 -10.76 -1.57
CA ASP A 67 0.56 -9.35 -1.85
C ASP A 67 1.71 -8.65 -2.60
N LEU A 68 2.96 -8.91 -2.19
CA LEU A 68 4.15 -8.36 -2.84
C LEU A 68 4.34 -8.91 -4.25
N TYR A 69 4.06 -10.19 -4.45
CA TYR A 69 4.12 -10.80 -5.76
C TYR A 69 3.04 -10.21 -6.68
N LEU A 70 1.81 -10.04 -6.19
CA LEU A 70 0.74 -9.35 -6.91
C LEU A 70 1.16 -7.93 -7.32
N ALA A 71 1.75 -7.16 -6.39
CA ALA A 71 2.25 -5.82 -6.66
C ALA A 71 3.36 -5.81 -7.73
N TYR A 72 4.30 -6.76 -7.65
CA TYR A 72 5.34 -6.97 -8.65
C TYR A 72 4.75 -7.27 -10.04
N GLY A 73 3.81 -8.21 -10.13
CA GLY A 73 3.13 -8.55 -11.38
C GLY A 73 2.37 -7.37 -11.98
N CYS A 74 1.65 -6.61 -11.14
CA CYS A 74 0.95 -5.39 -11.57
C CYS A 74 1.93 -4.34 -12.10
N ALA A 75 3.07 -4.14 -11.43
CA ALA A 75 4.10 -3.21 -11.88
C ALA A 75 4.76 -3.65 -13.20
N ALA A 76 4.84 -4.96 -13.45
CA ALA A 76 5.34 -5.55 -14.69
C ALA A 76 4.30 -5.58 -15.82
N GLY A 77 3.04 -5.21 -15.55
CA GLY A 77 1.96 -5.25 -16.54
C GLY A 77 1.40 -6.64 -16.82
N GLU A 78 1.61 -7.60 -15.91
CA GLU A 78 1.14 -8.99 -16.07
C GLU A 78 -0.38 -9.06 -16.05
N THR A 79 -0.98 -9.63 -17.10
CA THR A 79 -2.44 -9.69 -17.24
C THR A 79 -3.11 -10.45 -16.09
N ILE A 80 -2.49 -11.54 -15.62
CA ILE A 80 -2.99 -12.33 -14.48
C ILE A 80 -3.01 -11.47 -13.21
N ALA A 81 -1.93 -10.73 -12.95
CA ALA A 81 -1.81 -9.86 -11.79
C ALA A 81 -2.84 -8.71 -11.83
N LEU A 82 -2.96 -8.04 -12.97
CA LEU A 82 -3.93 -6.96 -13.15
C LEU A 82 -5.38 -7.46 -12.96
N SER A 83 -5.71 -8.64 -13.51
CA SER A 83 -7.03 -9.24 -13.32
C SER A 83 -7.30 -9.63 -11.87
N ALA A 84 -6.31 -10.20 -11.17
CA ALA A 84 -6.42 -10.54 -9.76
C ALA A 84 -6.62 -9.30 -8.89
N PHE A 85 -5.86 -8.23 -9.16
CA PHE A 85 -5.99 -6.95 -8.47
C PHE A 85 -7.41 -6.36 -8.63
N GLU A 86 -7.92 -6.31 -9.86
CA GLU A 86 -9.27 -5.75 -10.13
C GLU A 86 -10.36 -6.56 -9.42
N SER A 87 -10.27 -7.89 -9.48
CA SER A 87 -11.21 -8.78 -8.79
C SER A 87 -11.18 -8.57 -7.28
N GLU A 88 -9.99 -8.37 -6.70
CA GLU A 88 -9.82 -8.29 -5.27
C GLU A 88 -10.18 -6.90 -4.69
N PHE A 89 -9.78 -5.83 -5.37
CA PHE A 89 -9.83 -4.47 -4.82
C PHE A 89 -10.82 -3.53 -5.54
N GLY A 90 -11.38 -3.92 -6.68
CA GLY A 90 -12.29 -3.06 -7.45
C GLY A 90 -13.49 -2.55 -6.64
N ARG A 91 -14.06 -3.40 -5.78
CA ARG A 91 -15.16 -3.00 -4.88
C ARG A 91 -14.74 -1.97 -3.83
N ASP A 92 -13.51 -2.05 -3.34
CA ASP A 92 -12.98 -1.09 -2.37
C ASP A 92 -12.76 0.28 -3.01
N ILE A 93 -12.27 0.30 -4.26
CA ILE A 93 -12.09 1.51 -5.05
C ILE A 93 -13.45 2.18 -5.32
N ASP A 94 -14.46 1.39 -5.73
CA ASP A 94 -15.83 1.90 -5.92
C ASP A 94 -16.42 2.48 -4.66
N LEU A 95 -16.20 1.80 -3.53
CA LEU A 95 -16.74 2.21 -2.25
C LEU A 95 -16.08 3.50 -1.77
N ALA A 96 -14.78 3.69 -2.03
CA ALA A 96 -14.07 4.91 -1.70
C ALA A 96 -14.71 6.12 -2.40
N ILE A 97 -14.87 6.08 -3.72
CA ILE A 97 -15.47 7.21 -4.46
C ILE A 97 -16.96 7.39 -4.15
N SER A 98 -17.73 6.30 -3.97
CA SER A 98 -19.16 6.39 -3.64
C SER A 98 -19.43 7.12 -2.32
N ARG A 99 -18.46 7.09 -1.40
CA ARG A 99 -18.56 7.74 -0.08
C ARG A 99 -18.09 9.19 -0.11
N SER A 100 -17.41 9.60 -1.18
CA SER A 100 -16.89 10.95 -1.32
C SER A 100 -17.91 11.83 -2.04
N GLY A 101 -18.91 12.28 -1.30
CA GLY A 101 -20.07 13.04 -1.82
C GLY A 101 -19.73 14.35 -2.55
N ASN A 102 -18.50 14.85 -2.39
CA ASN A 102 -18.04 16.11 -2.97
C ASN A 102 -17.29 15.94 -4.31
N VAL A 103 -17.12 14.71 -4.80
CA VAL A 103 -16.44 14.44 -6.07
C VAL A 103 -17.46 14.11 -7.15
N ASN A 104 -17.66 15.03 -8.10
CA ASN A 104 -18.50 14.79 -9.28
C ASN A 104 -17.74 13.99 -10.33
N LEU A 105 -17.43 12.73 -10.03
CA LEU A 105 -16.68 11.82 -10.90
C LEU A 105 -17.36 10.46 -10.97
N ALA A 106 -17.53 9.92 -12.18
CA ALA A 106 -18.11 8.59 -12.36
C ALA A 106 -17.17 7.50 -11.81
N LYS A 107 -17.73 6.38 -11.34
CA LYS A 107 -16.94 5.25 -10.78
C LYS A 107 -15.92 4.71 -11.77
N ASP A 108 -16.32 4.52 -13.03
CA ASP A 108 -15.43 3.97 -14.05
C ASP A 108 -14.29 4.93 -14.41
N GLU A 109 -14.56 6.23 -14.37
CA GLU A 109 -13.54 7.26 -14.55
C GLU A 109 -12.56 7.26 -13.38
N PHE A 110 -13.06 7.19 -12.14
CA PHE A 110 -12.20 7.06 -10.95
C PHE A 110 -11.34 5.80 -10.98
N ARG A 111 -11.91 4.65 -11.37
CA ARG A 111 -11.14 3.40 -11.58
C ARG A 111 -10.01 3.62 -12.59
N GLN A 112 -10.29 4.30 -13.70
CA GLN A 112 -9.28 4.57 -14.71
C GLN A 112 -8.15 5.46 -14.17
N LEU A 113 -8.48 6.48 -13.37
CA LEU A 113 -7.48 7.30 -12.69
C LEU A 113 -6.62 6.45 -11.73
N VAL A 114 -7.25 5.60 -10.92
CA VAL A 114 -6.54 4.71 -9.98
C VAL A 114 -5.61 3.76 -10.72
N ARG A 115 -6.04 3.14 -11.82
CA ARG A 115 -5.19 2.29 -12.67
C ARG A 115 -3.99 3.05 -13.21
N ASN A 116 -4.23 4.26 -13.74
CA ASN A 116 -3.16 5.10 -14.27
C ASN A 116 -2.13 5.41 -13.17
N LYS A 117 -2.59 5.85 -12.00
CA LYS A 117 -1.71 6.14 -10.85
C LYS A 117 -0.92 4.93 -10.38
N LEU A 118 -1.56 3.76 -10.29
CA LEU A 118 -0.96 2.56 -9.70
C LEU A 118 -0.03 1.84 -10.67
N PHE A 119 -0.40 1.72 -11.94
CA PHE A 119 0.23 0.81 -12.88
C PHE A 119 1.05 1.51 -13.96
N VAL A 120 0.86 2.81 -14.19
CA VAL A 120 1.63 3.56 -15.18
C VAL A 120 2.79 4.26 -14.51
N ALA A 121 4.00 4.01 -15.02
CA ALA A 121 5.22 4.67 -14.59
C ALA A 121 5.26 6.11 -15.13
N MET A 122 5.48 7.07 -14.23
CA MET A 122 5.86 8.43 -14.64
C MET A 122 7.32 8.44 -15.13
N PRO A 123 7.73 9.36 -16.02
CA PRO A 123 9.11 9.45 -16.50
C PRO A 123 10.11 9.47 -15.34
N GLY A 124 11.06 8.53 -15.35
CA GLY A 124 12.09 8.40 -14.31
C GLY A 124 11.62 7.79 -12.98
N ARG A 125 10.38 7.31 -12.87
CA ARG A 125 9.84 6.67 -11.66
C ARG A 125 9.27 5.29 -11.97
N ARG A 126 9.13 4.45 -10.95
CA ARG A 126 8.39 3.19 -11.03
C ARG A 126 6.87 3.44 -10.90
N PRO A 127 6.01 2.51 -11.36
CA PRO A 127 4.59 2.55 -11.06
C PRO A 127 4.34 2.58 -9.54
N LYS A 128 3.33 3.32 -9.07
CA LYS A 128 3.11 3.51 -7.62
C LYS A 128 2.85 2.21 -6.87
N ILE A 129 2.26 1.20 -7.52
CA ILE A 129 2.04 -0.13 -6.91
C ILE A 129 3.36 -0.79 -6.48
N ALA A 130 4.48 -0.45 -7.11
CA ALA A 130 5.79 -0.99 -6.77
C ALA A 130 6.34 -0.46 -5.43
N ASP A 131 5.73 0.58 -4.86
CA ASP A 131 6.11 1.14 -3.56
C ASP A 131 5.48 0.37 -2.39
N TYR A 132 4.56 -0.56 -2.67
CA TYR A 132 3.99 -1.41 -1.62
C TYR A 132 5.07 -2.31 -1.02
N ALA A 133 5.43 -2.02 0.23
CA ALA A 133 6.56 -2.66 0.90
C ALA A 133 6.21 -3.98 1.64
N GLY A 134 5.01 -4.52 1.47
CA GLY A 134 4.61 -5.79 2.12
C GLY A 134 4.41 -5.71 3.64
N ARG A 135 4.47 -4.50 4.22
CA ARG A 135 4.35 -4.26 5.67
C ARG A 135 2.90 -3.93 6.06
N GLY A 136 2.05 -4.93 6.05
CA GLY A 136 0.59 -4.79 6.20
C GLY A 136 -0.11 -5.34 4.95
N ASP A 137 -1.43 -5.51 4.98
CA ASP A 137 -2.15 -6.03 3.80
C ASP A 137 -2.24 -5.00 2.67
N LEU A 138 -2.21 -5.50 1.43
CA LEU A 138 -2.31 -4.67 0.22
C LEU A 138 -3.67 -3.96 0.12
N ARG A 139 -4.76 -4.58 0.59
CA ARG A 139 -6.10 -3.98 0.55
C ARG A 139 -6.16 -2.63 1.25
N SER A 140 -5.60 -2.55 2.47
CA SER A 140 -5.55 -1.31 3.25
C SER A 140 -4.67 -0.26 2.57
N TRP A 141 -3.55 -0.67 1.98
CA TRP A 141 -2.68 0.23 1.20
C TRP A 141 -3.40 0.79 -0.04
N VAL A 142 -4.15 -0.03 -0.78
CA VAL A 142 -4.94 0.39 -1.94
C VAL A 142 -6.04 1.37 -1.52
N ARG A 143 -6.76 1.08 -0.42
CA ARG A 143 -7.79 1.97 0.12
C ARG A 143 -7.23 3.36 0.48
N VAL A 144 -6.09 3.40 1.17
CA VAL A 144 -5.43 4.66 1.52
C VAL A 144 -5.02 5.41 0.26
N THR A 145 -4.46 4.71 -0.74
CA THR A 145 -4.05 5.33 -2.00
C THR A 145 -5.25 5.92 -2.75
N ALA A 146 -6.35 5.19 -2.87
CA ALA A 146 -7.59 5.68 -3.49
C ALA A 146 -8.17 6.89 -2.75
N LEU A 147 -8.20 6.86 -1.41
CA LEU A 147 -8.70 7.97 -0.61
C LEU A 147 -7.85 9.25 -0.79
N ARG A 148 -6.52 9.12 -0.87
CA ARG A 148 -5.65 10.27 -1.15
C ARG A 148 -5.86 10.83 -2.54
N MET A 149 -6.07 9.97 -3.54
CA MET A 149 -6.42 10.45 -4.88
C MET A 149 -7.72 11.25 -4.88
N ILE A 150 -8.71 10.85 -4.07
CA ILE A 150 -9.94 11.61 -3.90
C ILE A 150 -9.66 12.98 -3.26
N VAL A 151 -8.84 13.03 -2.21
CA VAL A 151 -8.44 14.29 -1.57
C VAL A 151 -7.74 15.22 -2.57
N ASP A 152 -6.81 14.68 -3.37
CA ASP A 152 -6.11 15.44 -4.40
C ASP A 152 -7.08 16.00 -5.45
N LEU A 153 -8.07 15.20 -5.88
CA LEU A 153 -9.13 15.63 -6.79
C LEU A 153 -9.98 16.76 -6.19
N VAL A 154 -10.41 16.64 -4.93
CA VAL A 154 -11.18 17.69 -4.24
C VAL A 154 -10.37 18.99 -4.17
N ARG A 155 -9.08 18.91 -3.80
CA ARG A 155 -8.19 20.08 -3.74
C ARG A 155 -8.03 20.78 -5.10
N GLN A 156 -7.89 20.00 -6.18
CA GLN A 156 -7.78 20.55 -7.54
C GLN A 156 -9.06 21.27 -8.00
N HIS A 157 -10.23 20.75 -7.63
CA HIS A 157 -11.51 21.37 -8.01
C HIS A 157 -11.86 22.60 -7.14
N ALA A 158 -11.35 22.66 -5.91
CA ALA A 158 -11.66 23.71 -4.94
C ALA A 158 -10.87 25.01 -5.12
N GLY A 159 -10.19 25.24 -6.25
CA GLY A 159 -9.33 26.41 -6.49
C GLY A 159 -9.76 27.70 -5.74
N ASP A 160 -8.88 28.19 -4.86
CA ASP A 160 -9.04 29.37 -3.99
C ASP A 160 -10.21 29.39 -2.99
N ARG A 161 -10.91 28.26 -2.76
CA ARG A 161 -11.88 28.12 -1.66
C ARG A 161 -11.35 27.22 -0.56
N GLU A 162 -11.70 27.56 0.69
CA GLU A 162 -11.34 26.80 1.89
C GLU A 162 -11.62 25.31 1.68
N VAL A 163 -10.56 24.51 1.71
CA VAL A 163 -10.63 23.05 1.64
C VAL A 163 -11.18 22.57 2.99
N PRO A 164 -12.17 21.67 3.03
CA PRO A 164 -12.66 21.10 4.29
C PRO A 164 -11.51 20.49 5.10
N LEU A 165 -11.49 20.75 6.41
CA LEU A 165 -10.45 20.33 7.37
C LEU A 165 -10.17 18.81 7.30
N GLU A 166 -11.19 18.03 6.92
CA GLU A 166 -11.13 16.58 6.81
C GLU A 166 -10.28 16.11 5.62
N ALA A 167 -10.35 16.83 4.49
CA ALA A 167 -9.49 16.60 3.33
C ALA A 167 -8.06 17.10 3.60
N GLU A 168 -7.89 18.08 4.48
CA GLU A 168 -6.58 18.53 4.95
C GLU A 168 -5.90 17.44 5.82
N ALA A 169 -6.63 16.87 6.78
CA ALA A 169 -6.14 15.82 7.68
C ALA A 169 -5.69 14.54 6.94
N LEU A 170 -6.41 14.12 5.91
CA LEU A 170 -6.05 12.93 5.12
C LEU A 170 -4.83 13.15 4.21
N GLY A 171 -4.67 14.35 3.66
CA GLY A 171 -3.50 14.69 2.86
C GLY A 171 -2.25 15.03 3.68
N ALA A 172 -2.39 15.25 4.99
CA ALA A 172 -1.28 15.44 5.91
C ALA A 172 -0.61 14.12 6.34
N ILE A 173 -1.18 12.96 5.99
CA ILE A 173 -0.57 11.66 6.28
C ILE A 173 0.54 11.39 5.23
N PRO A 174 1.82 11.26 5.62
CA PRO A 174 2.91 10.99 4.67
C PRO A 174 2.72 9.65 3.97
N ALA A 175 3.11 9.50 2.69
CA ALA A 175 3.08 8.17 2.06
C ALA A 175 4.23 7.30 2.60
N PRO A 176 4.07 5.96 2.59
CA PRO A 176 5.21 5.08 2.74
C PRO A 176 6.27 5.44 1.69
N GLY A 177 7.47 5.77 2.14
CA GLY A 177 8.59 6.24 1.33
C GLY A 177 8.69 7.75 1.10
N ASP A 178 7.71 8.56 1.51
CA ASP A 178 7.79 10.03 1.38
C ASP A 178 8.58 10.68 2.53
N ASP A 179 8.56 10.06 3.71
CA ASP A 179 9.28 10.54 4.89
C ASP A 179 10.05 9.36 5.53
N PRO A 180 11.38 9.28 5.32
CA PRO A 180 12.20 8.20 5.87
C PRO A 180 12.26 8.21 7.40
N GLU A 181 12.07 9.36 8.05
CA GLU A 181 12.01 9.46 9.52
C GLU A 181 10.67 8.91 10.03
N LEU A 182 9.56 9.25 9.36
CA LEU A 182 8.24 8.72 9.71
C LEU A 182 8.12 7.22 9.42
N ASP A 183 8.73 6.72 8.35
CA ASP A 183 8.81 5.29 8.04
C ASP A 183 9.62 4.52 9.10
N TYR A 184 10.66 5.14 9.65
CA TYR A 184 11.42 4.59 10.77
C TYR A 184 10.58 4.57 12.06
N ILE A 185 9.90 5.68 12.39
CA ILE A 185 9.01 5.79 13.56
C ILE A 185 7.87 4.76 13.46
N GLN A 186 7.19 4.68 12.32
CA GLN A 186 6.14 3.68 12.10
C GLN A 186 6.65 2.25 12.22
N ARG A 187 7.93 1.98 11.93
CA ARG A 187 8.54 0.66 12.04
C ARG A 187 8.90 0.30 13.47
N VAL A 188 9.56 1.23 14.17
CA VAL A 188 10.00 1.06 15.56
C VAL A 188 8.80 0.94 16.50
N TYR A 189 7.75 1.74 16.26
CA TYR A 189 6.60 1.81 17.15
C TYR A 189 5.35 1.16 16.58
N LYS A 190 5.43 0.36 15.50
CA LYS A 190 4.21 -0.19 14.86
C LYS A 190 3.37 -1.01 15.82
N THR A 191 4.04 -1.87 16.59
CA THR A 191 3.41 -2.82 17.49
C THR A 191 2.84 -2.07 18.68
N GLU A 192 3.63 -1.19 19.29
CA GLU A 192 3.27 -0.35 20.42
C GLU A 192 2.12 0.61 20.08
N PHE A 193 2.16 1.21 18.90
CA PHE A 193 1.11 2.08 18.38
C PHE A 193 -0.17 1.30 18.09
N ARG A 194 -0.07 0.12 17.47
CA ARG A 194 -1.22 -0.78 17.24
C ARG A 194 -1.82 -1.23 18.56
N ASP A 195 -1.01 -1.58 19.54
CA ASP A 195 -1.44 -2.04 20.86
C ASP A 195 -2.13 -0.90 21.61
N ALA A 196 -1.54 0.31 21.61
CA ALA A 196 -2.14 1.50 22.19
C ALA A 196 -3.48 1.86 21.53
N LEU A 197 -3.56 1.83 20.20
CA LEU A 197 -4.82 2.04 19.47
C LEU A 197 -5.84 0.96 19.81
N THR A 198 -5.44 -0.32 19.84
CA THR A 198 -6.32 -1.45 20.16
C THR A 198 -6.84 -1.32 21.59
N THR A 199 -5.99 -0.99 22.56
CA THR A 199 -6.38 -0.70 23.94
C THR A 199 -7.35 0.47 24.00
N GLY A 200 -7.09 1.56 23.26
CA GLY A 200 -8.00 2.70 23.15
C GLY A 200 -9.37 2.29 22.60
N PHE A 201 -9.40 1.55 21.49
CA PHE A 201 -10.64 1.04 20.88
C PHE A 201 -11.43 0.09 21.78
N ASN A 202 -10.73 -0.73 22.58
CA ASN A 202 -11.35 -1.65 23.53
C ASN A 202 -11.96 -0.93 24.73
N ARG A 203 -11.51 0.29 25.04
CA ARG A 203 -12.12 1.16 26.07
C ARG A 203 -13.37 1.87 25.59
N LEU A 204 -13.62 1.93 24.28
CA LEU A 204 -14.84 2.49 23.74
C LEU A 204 -16.03 1.56 23.97
N THR A 205 -17.13 2.17 24.39
CA THR A 205 -18.44 1.51 24.46
C THR A 205 -18.89 1.04 23.07
N PRO A 206 -19.81 0.07 22.97
CA PRO A 206 -20.36 -0.34 21.68
C PRO A 206 -20.93 0.82 20.85
N ARG A 207 -21.50 1.84 21.50
CA ARG A 207 -22.04 3.05 20.86
C ARG A 207 -20.93 3.92 20.27
N GLU A 208 -19.90 4.24 21.05
CA GLU A 208 -18.75 5.03 20.59
C GLU A 208 -17.99 4.31 19.47
N ARG A 209 -17.82 2.99 19.59
CA ARG A 209 -17.19 2.18 18.55
C ARG A 209 -18.03 2.14 17.27
N ASN A 210 -19.37 2.14 17.39
CA ASN A 210 -20.26 2.27 16.24
C ASN A 210 -20.22 3.67 15.63
N LEU A 211 -20.12 4.73 16.43
CA LEU A 211 -19.93 6.10 15.94
C LEU A 211 -18.59 6.23 15.21
N LEU A 212 -17.51 5.69 15.77
CA LEU A 212 -16.19 5.71 15.13
C LEU A 212 -16.15 4.84 13.89
N ARG A 213 -16.79 3.65 13.90
CA ARG A 213 -17.00 2.86 12.68
C ARG A 213 -17.82 3.61 11.66
N HIS A 214 -18.88 4.29 12.07
CA HIS A 214 -19.69 5.10 11.18
C HIS A 214 -18.85 6.25 10.61
N GLN A 215 -18.00 6.90 11.39
CA GLN A 215 -17.14 7.99 10.95
C GLN A 215 -16.01 7.53 10.00
N VAL A 216 -15.40 6.37 10.28
CA VAL A 216 -14.31 5.76 9.49
C VAL A 216 -14.85 5.02 8.25
N LEU A 217 -16.04 4.42 8.33
CA LEU A 217 -16.70 3.76 7.21
C LEU A 217 -17.45 4.75 6.33
N HIS A 218 -18.18 5.74 6.87
CA HIS A 218 -18.83 6.75 6.03
C HIS A 218 -17.89 7.84 5.54
N GLY A 219 -16.68 7.96 6.09
CA GLY A 219 -15.74 8.99 5.69
C GLY A 219 -16.37 10.37 5.83
N LEU A 220 -16.36 10.90 7.05
CA LEU A 220 -16.29 12.36 7.26
C LEU A 220 -17.53 13.16 6.78
N ASN A 221 -18.71 12.88 7.35
CA ASN A 221 -19.78 13.88 7.48
C ASN A 221 -20.13 13.99 8.98
N ILE A 222 -19.62 15.04 9.62
CA ILE A 222 -20.29 15.68 10.76
C ILE A 222 -20.41 17.14 10.34
N ASP A 223 -21.63 17.45 9.91
CA ASP A 223 -22.22 18.71 9.41
C ASP A 223 -21.53 19.49 8.28
#